data_AF-A0A4Q5NJM9-F1
#
_entry.id   AF-A0A4Q5NJM9-F1
#
_cell.length_a   1.000
_cell.length_b   1.000
_cell.length_c   1.000
_cell.angle_alpha   90.00
_cell.angle_beta   90.00
_cell.angle_gamma   90.00
#
_symmetry.space_group_name_H-M   'P 1'
#
loop_
_entity.id
_entity.type
_entity.pdbx_description
1 polymer ?
#
loop_
_entity_poly.entity_id
_entity_poly.type
_entity_poly.pdbx_seq_one_letter_code
_entity_poly.pdbx_strand_id
1 'polypeptide(L)'
;MESEVLSEDIEWEARRHAAAFGLSGWDIIGCDSDEDAKALSFRAQAEGLWFECWYGLDEFCKDAWHWEINDYGYGGGIYTEDDIVATFGTHNGELECEVDLLPSSKKKADAMVSRLLKAAYMMGYPIEVFNIELGLTLSYHEQLELRLSMPREFWPQKWLDEEAA
;
A
#
# COMPACT_ATOMS: atom_id res chain seq x y z
N MET A 1 22.12 14.58 -10.46
CA MET A 1 22.03 13.12 -10.61
C MET A 1 20.53 12.82 -10.67
N GLU A 2 20.09 12.02 -11.66
CA GLU A 2 18.91 11.14 -11.52
C GLU A 2 17.50 11.74 -11.37
N SER A 3 17.02 12.59 -12.30
CA SER A 3 15.56 12.88 -12.34
C SER A 3 14.76 11.92 -13.25
N GLU A 4 15.40 11.28 -14.23
CA GLU A 4 14.72 10.36 -15.16
C GLU A 4 14.63 8.92 -14.63
N VAL A 5 15.65 8.43 -13.91
CA VAL A 5 15.68 7.04 -13.42
C VAL A 5 14.64 6.79 -12.33
N LEU A 6 14.43 7.77 -11.44
CA LEU A 6 13.38 7.67 -10.42
C LEU A 6 12.00 7.50 -11.05
N SER A 7 11.73 8.08 -12.24
CA SER A 7 10.39 8.03 -12.82
C SER A 7 9.96 6.64 -13.29
N GLU A 8 10.88 5.82 -13.84
CA GLU A 8 10.55 4.48 -14.33
C GLU A 8 10.38 3.47 -13.19
N ASP A 9 11.28 3.49 -12.20
CA ASP A 9 11.19 2.62 -11.03
C ASP A 9 9.92 2.92 -10.21
N ILE A 10 9.59 4.20 -10.10
CA ILE A 10 8.37 4.65 -9.43
C ILE A 10 7.12 4.25 -10.20
N GLU A 11 7.10 4.43 -11.53
CA GLU A 11 5.94 4.00 -12.33
C GLU A 11 5.76 2.48 -12.26
N TRP A 12 6.87 1.73 -12.25
CA TRP A 12 6.85 0.29 -12.10
C TRP A 12 6.27 -0.13 -10.75
N GLU A 13 6.74 0.49 -9.65
CA GLU A 13 6.19 0.23 -8.33
C GLU A 13 4.72 0.64 -8.25
N ALA A 14 4.32 1.79 -8.79
CA ALA A 14 2.92 2.21 -8.82
C ALA A 14 2.02 1.17 -9.52
N ARG A 15 2.49 0.61 -10.65
CA ARG A 15 1.77 -0.47 -11.38
C ARG A 15 1.69 -1.76 -10.56
N ARG A 16 2.80 -2.16 -9.95
CA ARG A 16 2.86 -3.34 -9.07
C ARG A 16 1.86 -3.20 -7.92
N HIS A 17 1.82 -2.04 -7.29
CA HIS A 17 0.90 -1.77 -6.20
C HIS A 17 -0.55 -1.69 -6.68
N ALA A 18 -0.84 -1.02 -7.80
CA ALA A 18 -2.17 -1.02 -8.40
C ALA A 18 -2.67 -2.44 -8.68
N ALA A 19 -1.79 -3.33 -9.17
CA ALA A 19 -2.11 -4.74 -9.37
C ALA A 19 -2.40 -5.45 -8.04
N ALA A 20 -1.57 -5.26 -7.01
CA ALA A 20 -1.78 -5.86 -5.69
C ALA A 20 -3.08 -5.39 -5.01
N PHE A 21 -3.49 -4.15 -5.23
CA PHE A 21 -4.77 -3.65 -4.70
C PHE A 21 -5.95 -3.91 -5.64
N GLY A 22 -5.75 -4.49 -6.83
CA GLY A 22 -6.80 -4.71 -7.82
C GLY A 22 -7.47 -3.42 -8.29
N LEU A 23 -6.67 -2.36 -8.46
CA LEU A 23 -7.13 -1.02 -8.80
C LEU A 23 -7.15 -0.83 -10.32
N SER A 24 -8.29 -0.42 -10.86
CA SER A 24 -8.49 -0.24 -12.31
C SER A 24 -8.17 1.18 -12.81
N GLY A 25 -7.95 2.14 -11.91
CA GLY A 25 -7.61 3.51 -12.23
C GLY A 25 -6.78 4.11 -11.12
N TRP A 26 -5.67 4.76 -11.49
CA TRP A 26 -4.73 5.37 -10.58
C TRP A 26 -4.00 6.51 -11.28
N ASP A 27 -3.56 7.48 -10.50
CA ASP A 27 -2.80 8.64 -10.96
C ASP A 27 -1.54 8.80 -10.09
N ILE A 28 -0.43 9.18 -10.73
CA ILE A 28 0.78 9.65 -10.06
C ILE A 28 0.63 11.14 -9.82
N ILE A 29 0.71 11.55 -8.57
CA ILE A 29 0.66 12.95 -8.16
C ILE A 29 2.02 13.30 -7.59
N GLY A 30 2.71 14.24 -8.23
CA GLY A 30 3.91 14.86 -7.65
C GLY A 30 3.48 15.75 -6.48
N CYS A 31 4.07 15.57 -5.30
CA CYS A 31 3.88 16.48 -4.19
C CYS A 31 4.87 17.65 -4.34
N ASP A 32 4.38 18.81 -4.78
CA ASP A 32 5.16 20.05 -4.92
C ASP A 32 5.17 20.88 -3.60
N SER A 33 4.90 20.27 -2.44
CA SER A 33 4.90 21.01 -1.18
C SER A 33 6.32 21.25 -0.67
N ASP A 34 6.66 22.55 -0.57
CA ASP A 34 7.81 23.20 0.07
C ASP A 34 8.88 22.28 0.70
N GLU A 35 10.06 22.31 0.07
CA GLU A 35 11.43 21.98 0.50
C GLU A 35 11.74 20.61 1.14
N ASP A 36 10.82 19.92 1.83
CA ASP A 36 11.17 18.75 2.64
C ASP A 36 10.46 17.45 2.26
N ALA A 37 9.40 17.47 1.45
CA ALA A 37 8.66 16.26 1.05
C ALA A 37 8.63 16.10 -0.48
N LYS A 38 9.71 15.54 -1.05
CA LYS A 38 9.60 14.90 -2.38
C LYS A 38 8.85 13.58 -2.23
N ALA A 39 7.59 13.64 -1.82
CA ALA A 39 6.74 12.48 -1.76
C ALA A 39 6.11 12.29 -3.13
N LEU A 40 6.30 11.10 -3.71
CA LEU A 40 5.49 10.72 -4.86
C LEU A 40 4.27 9.98 -4.35
N SER A 41 3.09 10.52 -4.65
CA SER A 41 1.81 9.98 -4.20
C SER A 41 1.13 9.21 -5.32
N PHE A 42 0.75 7.98 -5.02
CA PHE A 42 -0.14 7.15 -5.80
C PHE A 42 -1.52 7.25 -5.19
N ARG A 43 -2.55 7.56 -6.00
CA ARG A 43 -3.94 7.57 -5.53
C ARG A 43 -4.82 6.69 -6.37
N ALA A 44 -5.74 6.00 -5.71
CA ALA A 44 -6.81 5.26 -6.37
C ALA A 44 -8.08 5.24 -5.53
N GLN A 45 -9.21 4.99 -6.18
CA GLN A 45 -10.50 4.84 -5.52
C GLN A 45 -11.04 3.42 -5.73
N ALA A 46 -11.44 2.77 -4.64
CA ALA A 46 -12.16 1.50 -4.72
C ALA A 46 -13.22 1.45 -3.61
N GLU A 47 -14.44 1.01 -3.96
CA GLU A 47 -15.51 0.76 -2.97
C GLU A 47 -15.88 1.98 -2.10
N GLY A 48 -15.65 3.20 -2.62
CA GLY A 48 -15.91 4.45 -1.92
C GLY A 48 -14.78 4.90 -0.97
N LEU A 49 -13.64 4.20 -0.96
CA LEU A 49 -12.45 4.51 -0.20
C LEU A 49 -11.34 5.01 -1.11
N TRP A 50 -10.45 5.84 -0.54
CA TRP A 50 -9.25 6.31 -1.22
C TRP A 50 -8.04 5.58 -0.70
N PHE A 51 -7.28 5.01 -1.62
CA PHE A 51 -5.98 4.41 -1.38
C PHE A 51 -4.96 5.46 -1.75
N GLU A 52 -4.13 5.81 -0.80
CA GLU A 52 -3.00 6.68 -1.02
C GLU A 52 -1.72 5.94 -0.66
N CYS A 53 -0.71 6.05 -1.50
CA CYS A 53 0.60 5.54 -1.20
C CYS A 53 1.63 6.59 -1.47
N TRP A 54 2.53 6.76 -0.53
CA TRP A 54 3.57 7.76 -0.55
C TRP A 54 4.91 7.03 -0.57
N TYR A 55 5.75 7.34 -1.54
CA TYR A 55 7.18 7.09 -1.40
C TYR A 55 7.79 8.35 -0.80
N GLY A 56 8.07 8.32 0.50
CA GLY A 56 8.63 9.48 1.17
C GLY A 56 10.16 9.49 1.10
N LEU A 57 10.69 10.51 0.44
CA LEU A 57 12.11 10.86 0.42
C LEU A 57 12.53 11.69 1.66
N ASP A 58 11.60 11.91 2.60
CA ASP A 58 11.80 12.72 3.80
C ASP A 58 12.28 11.87 5.00
N GLU A 59 12.63 12.54 6.11
CA GLU A 59 13.10 11.87 7.34
C GLU A 59 12.02 11.00 8.02
N PHE A 60 10.74 11.19 7.65
CA PHE A 60 9.62 10.44 8.22
C PHE A 60 9.51 9.05 7.57
N CYS A 61 9.65 8.98 6.25
CA CYS A 61 9.50 7.76 5.46
C CYS A 61 10.83 7.09 5.07
N LYS A 62 11.98 7.78 5.09
CA LYS A 62 13.34 7.22 4.92
C LYS A 62 13.48 6.18 3.80
N ASP A 63 13.15 6.54 2.56
CA ASP A 63 13.22 5.65 1.39
C ASP A 63 12.29 4.43 1.49
N ALA A 64 11.10 4.63 2.05
CA ALA A 64 10.08 3.61 2.16
C ALA A 64 8.77 3.98 1.49
N TRP A 65 8.06 2.94 1.09
CA TRP A 65 6.66 3.00 0.71
C TRP A 65 5.80 3.00 1.98
N HIS A 66 4.99 4.05 2.11
CA HIS A 66 3.96 4.18 3.12
C HIS A 66 2.60 4.18 2.45
N TRP A 67 1.63 3.57 3.11
CA TRP A 67 0.28 3.41 2.61
C TRP A 67 -0.69 3.95 3.61
N GLU A 68 -1.68 4.65 3.11
CA GLU A 68 -2.79 5.17 3.88
C GLU A 68 -4.07 4.84 3.14
N ILE A 69 -5.07 4.39 3.89
CA ILE A 69 -6.41 4.21 3.34
C ILE A 69 -7.38 5.09 4.09
N ASN A 70 -8.06 5.93 3.32
CA ASN A 70 -8.81 7.07 3.79
C ASN A 70 -10.29 6.94 3.44
N ASP A 71 -11.18 7.29 4.38
CA ASP A 71 -12.65 7.29 4.18
C ASP A 71 -13.22 8.72 4.04
N TYR A 72 -12.53 9.62 3.33
CA TYR A 72 -13.06 10.96 3.05
C TYR A 72 -13.53 11.12 1.58
N GLY A 73 -14.58 11.92 1.37
CA GLY A 73 -15.03 12.30 0.03
C GLY A 73 -14.20 13.46 -0.53
N TYR A 74 -13.72 13.35 -1.77
CA TYR A 74 -12.91 14.40 -2.39
C TYR A 74 -13.75 15.67 -2.61
N GLY A 75 -13.46 16.73 -1.84
CA GLY A 75 -14.26 17.95 -1.83
C GLY A 75 -13.78 19.03 -0.85
N GLY A 76 -12.47 19.31 -0.79
CA GLY A 76 -11.94 20.53 -0.15
C GLY A 76 -12.10 20.64 1.38
N GLY A 77 -12.24 19.51 2.08
CA GLY A 77 -12.20 19.46 3.54
C GLY A 77 -10.77 19.34 4.07
N ILE A 78 -10.55 19.84 5.28
CA ILE A 78 -9.29 19.74 6.04
C ILE A 78 -9.03 18.25 6.31
N TYR A 79 -7.84 17.74 5.96
CA TYR A 79 -7.36 16.42 6.40
C TYR A 79 -7.49 16.33 7.92
N THR A 80 -8.23 15.36 8.43
CA THR A 80 -8.23 15.04 9.86
C THR A 80 -7.71 13.63 10.07
N GLU A 81 -6.92 13.41 11.14
CA GLU A 81 -6.47 12.06 11.53
C GLU A 81 -7.66 11.09 11.69
N ASP A 82 -8.84 11.63 11.99
CA ASP A 82 -10.13 10.95 12.04
C ASP A 82 -10.65 10.45 10.67
N ASP A 83 -9.90 10.59 9.57
CA ASP A 83 -10.26 10.06 8.24
C ASP A 83 -9.37 8.86 7.82
N ILE A 84 -8.28 8.60 8.55
CA ILE A 84 -7.35 7.50 8.31
C ILE A 84 -7.94 6.23 8.92
N VAL A 85 -8.03 5.17 8.12
CA VAL A 85 -8.62 3.91 8.56
C VAL A 85 -7.57 2.82 8.74
N ALA A 86 -6.49 2.88 7.97
CA ALA A 86 -5.34 2.00 8.12
C ALA A 86 -4.11 2.61 7.47
N THR A 87 -2.95 2.38 8.07
CA THR A 87 -1.65 2.63 7.48
C THR A 87 -0.79 1.36 7.48
N PHE A 88 0.06 1.23 6.47
CA PHE A 88 1.13 0.24 6.50
C PHE A 88 2.34 0.72 5.73
N GLY A 89 3.53 0.35 6.16
CA GLY A 89 4.73 0.73 5.47
C GLY A 89 5.95 0.20 6.17
N THR A 90 7.12 0.44 5.59
CA THR A 90 8.37 0.13 6.28
C THR A 90 8.91 1.39 6.95
N HIS A 91 9.06 1.38 8.27
CA HIS A 91 9.74 2.45 8.99
C HIS A 91 11.06 1.91 9.53
N ASN A 92 12.18 2.58 9.22
CA ASN A 92 13.54 2.11 9.58
C ASN A 92 13.88 0.67 9.10
N GLY A 93 13.25 0.20 8.02
CA GLY A 93 13.43 -1.16 7.51
C GLY A 93 12.60 -2.23 8.24
N GLU A 94 11.78 -1.84 9.21
CA GLU A 94 10.81 -2.73 9.86
C GLU A 94 9.42 -2.47 9.28
N LEU A 95 8.65 -3.53 9.02
CA LEU A 95 7.26 -3.39 8.58
C LEU A 95 6.39 -3.00 9.77
N GLU A 96 5.77 -1.83 9.68
CA GLU A 96 4.79 -1.33 10.64
C GLU A 96 3.40 -1.31 9.99
N CYS A 97 2.38 -1.66 10.76
CA CYS A 97 0.99 -1.54 10.36
C CYS A 97 0.19 -1.01 11.54
N GLU A 98 -0.53 0.08 11.30
CA GLU A 98 -1.45 0.68 12.26
C GLU A 98 -2.86 0.70 11.64
N VAL A 99 -3.87 0.33 12.42
CA VAL A 99 -5.26 0.31 11.95
C VAL A 99 -6.12 1.08 12.92
N ASP A 100 -6.42 2.32 12.56
CA ASP A 100 -7.35 3.16 13.30
C ASP A 100 -8.78 2.84 12.89
N LEU A 101 -9.38 1.93 13.65
CA LEU A 101 -10.77 1.53 13.46
C LEU A 101 -11.72 2.61 13.98
N LEU A 102 -12.04 3.59 13.13
CA LEU A 102 -13.08 4.56 13.45
C LEU A 102 -14.43 3.85 13.66
N PRO A 103 -15.15 4.14 14.76
CA PRO A 103 -16.42 3.46 15.10
C PRO A 103 -17.50 3.54 14.02
N SER A 104 -17.52 4.62 13.23
CA SER A 104 -18.44 4.83 12.11
C SER A 104 -18.17 3.94 10.89
N SER A 105 -16.97 3.36 10.82
CA SER A 105 -16.40 2.78 9.61
C SER A 105 -16.12 1.28 9.73
N LYS A 106 -16.44 0.65 10.86
CA LYS A 106 -16.06 -0.74 11.20
C LYS A 106 -16.26 -1.78 10.09
N LYS A 107 -17.39 -1.74 9.38
CA LYS A 107 -17.65 -2.67 8.26
C LYS A 107 -16.77 -2.42 7.03
N LYS A 108 -16.46 -1.15 6.74
CA LYS A 108 -15.50 -0.79 5.68
C LYS A 108 -14.09 -1.16 6.10
N ALA A 109 -13.77 -0.98 7.39
CA ALA A 109 -12.48 -1.32 7.95
C ALA A 109 -12.18 -2.83 7.86
N ASP A 110 -13.12 -3.73 8.21
CA ASP A 110 -12.89 -5.18 8.09
C ASP A 110 -12.58 -5.63 6.64
N ALA A 111 -13.34 -5.12 5.66
CA ALA A 111 -13.11 -5.41 4.25
C ALA A 111 -11.75 -4.88 3.77
N MET A 112 -11.34 -3.75 4.31
CA MET A 112 -10.12 -3.05 3.94
C MET A 112 -8.86 -3.67 4.55
N VAL A 113 -8.93 -4.05 5.82
CA VAL A 113 -7.87 -4.76 6.54
C VAL A 113 -7.60 -6.12 5.89
N SER A 114 -8.64 -6.79 5.37
CA SER A 114 -8.48 -7.97 4.51
C SER A 114 -7.79 -7.65 3.17
N ARG A 115 -8.11 -6.52 2.53
CA ARG A 115 -7.48 -6.11 1.27
C ARG A 115 -6.01 -5.76 1.46
N LEU A 116 -5.69 -5.08 2.55
CA LEU A 116 -4.35 -4.67 2.93
C LEU A 116 -3.45 -5.89 3.18
N LEU A 117 -3.94 -6.90 3.92
CA LEU A 117 -3.24 -8.18 4.08
C LEU A 117 -2.93 -8.84 2.73
N LYS A 118 -3.91 -8.90 1.82
CA LYS A 118 -3.75 -9.52 0.50
C LYS A 118 -2.72 -8.77 -0.34
N ALA A 119 -2.79 -7.44 -0.36
CA ALA A 119 -1.83 -6.60 -1.06
C ALA A 119 -0.43 -6.79 -0.47
N ALA A 120 -0.29 -6.73 0.85
CA ALA A 120 0.98 -6.94 1.54
C ALA A 120 1.61 -8.30 1.18
N TYR A 121 0.80 -9.37 1.19
CA TYR A 121 1.23 -10.69 0.74
C TYR A 121 1.73 -10.69 -0.71
N MET A 122 0.97 -10.09 -1.63
CA MET A 122 1.31 -10.01 -3.05
C MET A 122 2.57 -9.22 -3.34
N MET A 123 2.93 -8.30 -2.45
CA MET A 123 4.16 -7.52 -2.50
C MET A 123 5.33 -8.21 -1.79
N GLY A 124 5.12 -9.38 -1.19
CA GLY A 124 6.16 -10.14 -0.51
C GLY A 124 6.47 -9.64 0.90
N TYR A 125 5.64 -8.80 1.50
CA TYR A 125 5.78 -8.42 2.90
C TYR A 125 5.47 -9.60 3.82
N PRO A 126 6.13 -9.70 4.99
CA PRO A 126 5.86 -10.72 5.99
C PRO A 126 4.43 -10.54 6.53
N ILE A 127 3.54 -11.49 6.20
CA ILE A 127 2.14 -11.42 6.63
C ILE A 127 1.95 -11.75 8.12
N GLU A 128 3.00 -12.24 8.77
CA GLU A 128 3.02 -12.57 10.20
C GLU A 128 2.73 -11.34 11.07
N VAL A 129 3.14 -10.14 10.62
CA VAL A 129 2.85 -8.87 11.32
C VAL A 129 1.33 -8.64 11.40
N PHE A 130 0.60 -8.85 10.30
CA PHE A 130 -0.85 -8.73 10.28
C PHE A 130 -1.57 -9.81 11.09
N ASN A 131 -0.95 -10.99 11.24
CA ASN A 131 -1.49 -12.04 12.10
C ASN A 131 -1.37 -11.68 13.58
N ILE A 132 -0.22 -11.13 13.99
CA ILE A 132 0.02 -10.72 15.37
C ILE A 132 -0.85 -9.52 15.75
N GLU A 133 -0.84 -8.47 14.92
CA GLU A 133 -1.48 -7.19 15.27
C GLU A 133 -2.99 -7.20 15.00
N LEU A 134 -3.43 -7.87 13.93
CA LEU A 134 -4.82 -7.80 13.46
C LEU A 134 -5.56 -9.13 13.52
N GLY A 135 -4.91 -10.22 13.93
CA GLY A 135 -5.51 -11.56 13.99
C GLY A 135 -5.89 -12.11 12.61
N LEU A 136 -5.30 -11.56 11.54
CA LEU A 136 -5.61 -11.95 10.17
C LEU A 136 -4.65 -13.01 9.63
N THR A 137 -5.18 -13.92 8.82
CA THR A 137 -4.36 -14.94 8.17
C THR A 137 -4.89 -15.24 6.77
N LEU A 138 -3.99 -15.69 5.90
CA LEU A 138 -4.33 -16.22 4.59
C LEU A 138 -4.11 -17.73 4.62
N SER A 139 -5.13 -18.50 4.24
CA SER A 139 -4.96 -19.93 4.00
C SER A 139 -3.97 -20.17 2.86
N TYR A 140 -3.39 -21.37 2.84
CA TYR A 140 -2.51 -21.78 1.75
C TYR A 140 -3.17 -21.67 0.37
N HIS A 141 -4.47 -21.95 0.29
CA HIS A 141 -5.23 -21.83 -0.95
C HIS A 141 -5.34 -20.36 -1.41
N GLU A 142 -5.69 -19.45 -0.50
CA GLU A 142 -5.78 -18.01 -0.80
C GLU A 142 -4.42 -17.45 -1.22
N GLN A 143 -3.34 -17.88 -0.55
CA GLN A 143 -1.97 -17.50 -0.91
C GLN A 143 -1.63 -17.90 -2.36
N LEU A 144 -1.99 -19.13 -2.76
CA LEU A 144 -1.83 -19.60 -4.14
C LEU A 144 -2.65 -18.79 -5.14
N GLU A 145 -3.93 -18.51 -4.83
CA GLU A 145 -4.80 -17.72 -5.70
C GLU A 145 -4.26 -16.30 -5.91
N LEU A 146 -3.80 -15.65 -4.83
CA LEU A 146 -3.21 -14.32 -4.89
C LEU A 146 -1.95 -14.29 -5.75
N ARG A 147 -1.06 -15.28 -5.56
CA ARG A 147 0.14 -15.43 -6.40
C ARG A 147 -0.20 -15.56 -7.88
N LEU A 148 -1.22 -16.35 -8.21
CA LEU A 148 -1.66 -16.55 -9.59
C LEU A 148 -2.41 -15.35 -10.18
N SER A 149 -2.99 -14.49 -9.34
CA SER A 149 -3.65 -13.25 -9.79
C SER A 149 -2.66 -12.13 -10.14
N MET A 150 -1.44 -12.17 -9.59
CA MET A 150 -0.42 -11.16 -9.87
C MET A 150 0.27 -11.45 -11.21
N PRO A 151 0.41 -10.44 -12.09
CA PRO A 151 1.29 -10.53 -13.24
C PRO A 151 2.69 -10.97 -12.81
N ARG A 152 3.27 -11.92 -13.55
CA ARG A 152 4.56 -12.53 -13.19
C ARG A 152 5.70 -11.51 -13.06
N GLU A 153 5.65 -10.45 -13.86
CA GLU A 153 6.62 -9.35 -13.78
C GLU A 153 6.63 -8.62 -12.44
N PHE A 154 5.55 -8.69 -11.66
CA PHE A 154 5.42 -8.06 -10.34
C PHE A 154 5.61 -9.05 -9.18
N TRP A 155 5.97 -10.30 -9.46
CA TRP A 155 6.18 -11.28 -8.39
C TRP A 155 7.36 -10.87 -7.50
N PRO A 156 7.22 -10.93 -6.16
CA PRO A 156 8.35 -10.77 -5.27
C PRO A 156 9.40 -11.85 -5.55
N GLN A 157 10.68 -11.48 -5.38
CA GLN A 157 11.82 -12.36 -5.69
C GLN A 157 11.70 -13.74 -5.02
N LYS A 158 11.20 -13.78 -3.78
CA LYS A 158 10.94 -15.02 -3.05
C LYS A 158 10.11 -16.03 -3.87
N TRP A 159 9.06 -15.58 -4.56
CA TRP A 159 8.23 -16.48 -5.37
C TRP A 159 8.95 -16.97 -6.62
N LEU A 160 9.77 -16.12 -7.24
CA LEU A 160 10.60 -16.51 -8.38
C LEU A 160 11.63 -17.57 -7.97
N ASP A 161 12.26 -17.39 -6.80
CA ASP A 161 13.23 -18.35 -6.26
C ASP A 161 12.60 -19.69 -5.90
N GLU A 162 11.42 -19.68 -5.27
CA GLU A 162 10.65 -20.88 -4.93
C GLU A 162 10.23 -21.70 -6.15
N GLU A 163 10.02 -21.06 -7.30
CA GLU A 163 9.67 -21.75 -8.55
C GLU A 163 10.89 -22.35 -9.26
N ALA A 164 12.07 -21.74 -9.05
CA ALA A 164 13.33 -22.20 -9.64
C ALA A 164 13.99 -23.36 -8.88
N ALA A 165 13.56 -23.61 -7.64
CA ALA A 165 14.05 -24.66 -6.74
C ALA A 165 13.33 -26.01 -6.93
#